data_AF-A0A929FT14-F1
#
_entry.id   AF-A0A929FT14-F1
#
_cell.length_a   1.000
_cell.length_b   1.000
_cell.length_c   1.000
_cell.angle_alpha   90.00
_cell.angle_beta   90.00
_cell.angle_gamma   90.00
#
_symmetry.space_group_name_H-M   'P 1'
#
loop_
_entity.id
_entity.type
_entity.pdbx_description
1 polymer ?
#
loop_
_entity_poly.entity_id
_entity_poly.type
_entity_poly.pdbx_seq_one_letter_code
_entity_poly.pdbx_strand_id
1 'polypeptide(L)'
;MRITLMHNPTAGQGQHSKKSLLRALREAGYDPCYQSTDEDDFPRALSALGELVAIAGGDGTVNKVVKHLIGRDIPIAILPLGTANNISKTLGIDDSLENLITGWASAARRKFDVGVVESPWGTTHFIEAVGVGMFPQMMPLVSTAKKGHGFASSNDELEYDLEAFKTLLYNYRPQAWQITLDGQDYSGRYLLVEAMNIQNIGPNICVAPLADPGDGHLDVVLITEEERETFGQYLTNCLSGDETTPDFTVCRGKHLQLRWEGSEIHFDSDIWAANKTPFEKVNPLKQATPVTLEIRLEPHALEFLVPT
;
A
#
# COMPACT_ATOMS: atom_id res chain seq x y z
N MET A 1 28.57 1.80 -9.00
CA MET A 1 27.22 1.39 -9.44
C MET A 1 26.39 2.64 -9.68
N ARG A 2 25.71 2.72 -10.81
CA ARG A 2 24.81 3.84 -11.14
C ARG A 2 23.45 3.61 -10.49
N ILE A 3 22.92 4.61 -9.77
CA ILE A 3 21.62 4.52 -9.09
C ILE A 3 20.66 5.55 -9.69
N THR A 4 19.43 5.14 -9.99
CA THR A 4 18.34 6.08 -10.23
C THR A 4 17.65 6.37 -8.90
N LEU A 5 17.80 7.58 -8.37
CA LEU A 5 17.14 8.02 -7.14
C LEU A 5 15.83 8.73 -7.49
N MET A 6 14.72 8.09 -7.14
CA MET A 6 13.36 8.64 -7.21
C MET A 6 13.01 9.22 -5.85
N HIS A 7 12.78 10.52 -5.75
CA HIS A 7 12.57 11.19 -4.46
C HIS A 7 11.30 12.03 -4.46
N ASN A 8 10.49 11.87 -3.40
CA ASN A 8 9.41 12.78 -3.07
C ASN A 8 9.88 13.81 -2.02
N PRO A 9 10.13 15.08 -2.40
CA PRO A 9 10.61 16.12 -1.49
C PRO A 9 9.65 16.48 -0.35
N THR A 10 8.37 16.09 -0.44
CA THR A 10 7.33 16.43 0.53
C THR A 10 7.03 15.29 1.51
N ALA A 11 7.64 14.12 1.34
CA ALA A 11 7.41 12.96 2.21
C ALA A 11 7.90 13.21 3.65
N GLY A 12 7.17 12.68 4.65
CA GLY A 12 7.59 12.62 6.05
C GLY A 12 7.96 13.98 6.64
N GLN A 13 7.16 15.00 6.35
CA GLN A 13 7.39 16.39 6.75
C GLN A 13 8.57 17.10 6.03
N GLY A 14 9.08 16.55 4.92
CA GLY A 14 10.11 17.18 4.10
C GLY A 14 11.49 17.27 4.77
N GLN A 15 11.77 16.34 5.69
CA GLN A 15 12.98 16.36 6.52
C GLN A 15 14.27 16.06 5.73
N HIS A 16 14.17 15.36 4.60
CA HIS A 16 15.32 14.97 3.79
C HIS A 16 15.38 15.75 2.48
N SER A 17 16.45 16.51 2.32
CA SER A 17 16.69 17.27 1.10
C SER A 17 17.29 16.40 -0.01
N LYS A 18 17.04 16.77 -1.28
CA LYS A 18 17.80 16.27 -2.44
C LYS A 18 19.32 16.29 -2.20
N LYS A 19 19.83 17.37 -1.61
CA LYS A 19 21.28 17.56 -1.39
C LYS A 19 21.84 16.53 -0.40
N SER A 20 21.13 16.27 0.71
CA SER A 20 21.58 15.31 1.72
C SER A 20 21.55 13.88 1.20
N LEU A 21 20.48 13.48 0.48
CA LEU A 21 20.38 12.14 -0.12
C LEU A 21 21.48 11.90 -1.15
N LEU A 22 21.71 12.85 -2.07
CA LEU A 22 22.78 12.74 -3.06
C LEU A 22 24.18 12.70 -2.43
N ARG A 23 24.38 13.39 -1.31
CA ARG A 23 25.64 13.32 -0.56
C ARG A 23 25.83 11.93 0.04
N ALA A 24 24.85 11.41 0.77
CA ALA A 24 24.94 10.10 1.40
C ALA A 24 25.22 8.98 0.38
N LEU A 25 24.53 9.00 -0.76
CA LEU A 25 24.77 8.03 -1.84
C LEU A 25 26.20 8.10 -2.40
N ARG A 26 26.73 9.31 -2.62
CA ARG A 26 28.12 9.48 -3.12
C ARG A 26 29.16 9.10 -2.09
N GLU A 27 28.92 9.39 -0.81
CA GLU A 27 29.79 8.99 0.30
C GLU A 27 29.84 7.47 0.45
N ALA A 28 28.75 6.77 0.13
CA ALA A 28 28.70 5.31 0.03
C ALA A 28 29.27 4.73 -1.28
N GLY A 29 29.79 5.57 -2.19
CA GLY A 29 30.46 5.13 -3.42
C GLY A 29 29.53 4.91 -4.63
N TYR A 30 28.28 5.37 -4.57
CA TYR A 30 27.35 5.29 -5.69
C TYR A 30 27.40 6.52 -6.59
N ASP A 31 26.98 6.35 -7.86
CA ASP A 31 26.78 7.43 -8.83
C ASP A 31 25.28 7.70 -9.03
N PRO A 32 24.66 8.61 -8.25
CA PRO A 32 23.22 8.83 -8.29
C PRO A 32 22.78 9.79 -9.40
N CYS A 33 21.80 9.34 -10.19
CA CYS A 33 20.98 10.15 -11.07
C CYS A 33 19.66 10.49 -10.35
N TYR A 34 19.42 11.77 -10.10
CA TYR A 34 18.24 12.23 -9.36
C TYR A 34 17.04 12.48 -10.26
N GLN A 35 15.87 12.05 -9.80
CA GLN A 35 14.57 12.46 -10.33
C GLN A 35 13.59 12.76 -9.19
N SER A 36 12.88 13.88 -9.27
CA SER A 36 11.76 14.18 -8.37
C SER A 36 10.50 13.43 -8.83
N THR A 37 9.74 12.85 -7.91
CA THR A 37 8.44 12.23 -8.24
C THR A 37 7.30 13.25 -8.31
N ASP A 38 7.50 14.49 -7.87
CA ASP A 38 6.53 15.60 -7.99
C ASP A 38 6.52 16.21 -9.39
N GLU A 39 7.54 15.90 -10.21
CA GLU A 39 7.59 16.32 -11.59
C GLU A 39 6.72 15.38 -12.45
N ASP A 40 5.78 15.94 -13.22
CA ASP A 40 4.85 15.17 -14.07
C ASP A 40 5.56 14.24 -15.07
N ASP A 41 6.80 14.57 -15.45
CA ASP A 41 7.60 13.86 -16.44
C ASP A 41 8.57 12.83 -15.83
N PHE A 42 8.47 12.54 -14.52
CA PHE A 42 9.30 11.51 -13.88
C PHE A 42 9.28 10.13 -14.60
N PRO A 43 8.22 9.69 -15.30
CA PRO A 43 8.25 8.41 -16.01
C PRO A 43 9.32 8.38 -17.12
N ARG A 44 9.70 9.52 -17.70
CA ARG A 44 10.81 9.58 -18.66
C ARG A 44 12.15 9.22 -18.03
N ALA A 45 12.38 9.55 -16.76
CA ALA A 45 13.59 9.14 -16.06
C ALA A 45 13.70 7.61 -15.93
N LEU A 46 12.56 6.90 -15.98
CA LEU A 46 12.50 5.44 -15.97
C LEU A 46 12.85 4.81 -17.32
N SER A 47 13.14 5.59 -18.37
CA SER A 47 13.60 5.08 -19.67
C SER A 47 15.10 4.78 -19.71
N ALA A 48 15.89 5.39 -18.82
CA ALA A 48 17.33 5.25 -18.75
C ALA A 48 17.77 4.97 -17.31
N LEU A 49 17.33 3.83 -16.78
CA LEU A 49 17.59 3.42 -15.40
C LEU A 49 19.08 3.08 -15.17
N GLY A 50 19.53 3.33 -13.94
CA GLY A 50 20.77 2.76 -13.42
C GLY A 50 20.64 1.24 -13.16
N GLU A 51 21.60 0.69 -12.44
CA GLU A 51 21.62 -0.73 -12.05
C GLU A 51 20.72 -1.02 -10.84
N LEU A 52 20.30 0.03 -10.13
CA LEU A 52 19.43 0.01 -8.95
C LEU A 52 18.51 1.24 -9.00
N VAL A 53 17.23 1.05 -8.65
CA VAL A 53 16.30 2.15 -8.39
C VAL A 53 16.15 2.31 -6.88
N ALA A 54 16.57 3.47 -6.35
CA ALA A 54 16.31 3.84 -4.96
C ALA A 54 15.09 4.75 -4.90
N ILE A 55 14.11 4.43 -4.06
CA ILE A 55 12.89 5.21 -3.88
C ILE A 55 12.89 5.83 -2.49
N ALA A 56 12.97 7.15 -2.41
CA ALA A 56 12.94 7.93 -1.19
C ALA A 56 11.58 8.63 -1.04
N GLY A 57 10.73 8.08 -0.18
CA GLY A 57 9.36 8.54 0.02
C GLY A 57 8.54 7.60 0.90
N GLY A 58 7.23 7.85 0.99
CA GLY A 58 6.27 6.94 1.62
C GLY A 58 5.65 5.95 0.64
N ASP A 59 4.67 5.18 1.11
CA ASP A 59 4.01 4.11 0.35
C ASP A 59 3.45 4.61 -1.00
N GLY A 60 2.79 5.76 -1.03
CA GLY A 60 2.30 6.36 -2.29
C GLY A 60 3.41 6.67 -3.31
N THR A 61 4.62 7.02 -2.85
CA THR A 61 5.78 7.25 -3.72
C THR A 61 6.35 5.93 -4.23
N VAL A 62 6.44 4.93 -3.35
CA VAL A 62 6.86 3.57 -3.71
C VAL A 62 5.89 3.00 -4.76
N ASN A 63 4.59 2.96 -4.46
CA ASN A 63 3.53 2.55 -5.38
C ASN A 63 3.64 3.20 -6.76
N LYS A 64 3.74 4.54 -6.79
CA LYS A 64 3.82 5.31 -8.02
C LYS A 64 5.00 4.90 -8.89
N VAL A 65 6.17 4.68 -8.29
CA VAL A 65 7.39 4.32 -9.03
C VAL A 65 7.37 2.84 -9.44
N VAL A 66 7.06 1.92 -8.52
CA VAL A 66 7.19 0.48 -8.78
C VAL A 66 6.19 -0.02 -9.81
N LYS A 67 5.01 0.59 -9.93
CA LYS A 67 4.04 0.27 -11.00
C LYS A 67 4.62 0.46 -12.41
N HIS A 68 5.62 1.33 -12.58
CA HIS A 68 6.34 1.49 -13.85
C HIS A 68 7.52 0.51 -14.03
N LEU A 69 7.90 -0.19 -12.97
CA LEU A 69 8.99 -1.17 -12.93
C LEU A 69 8.51 -2.62 -12.96
N ILE A 70 7.19 -2.87 -12.89
CA ILE A 70 6.60 -4.20 -13.03
C ILE A 70 7.16 -4.90 -14.27
N GLY A 71 7.65 -6.12 -14.09
CA GLY A 71 8.20 -6.97 -15.15
C GLY A 71 9.60 -6.55 -15.63
N ARG A 72 10.22 -5.54 -15.01
CA ARG A 72 11.61 -5.16 -15.29
C ARG A 72 12.55 -5.85 -14.32
N ASP A 73 13.61 -6.44 -14.86
CA ASP A 73 14.67 -7.08 -14.07
C ASP A 73 15.63 -6.01 -13.51
N ILE A 74 15.15 -5.23 -12.54
CA ILE A 74 15.94 -4.23 -11.83
C ILE A 74 15.63 -4.27 -10.33
N PRO A 75 16.66 -4.39 -9.45
CA PRO A 75 16.44 -4.34 -8.02
C PRO A 75 15.97 -2.94 -7.58
N ILE A 76 15.14 -2.92 -6.54
CA ILE A 76 14.57 -1.71 -5.96
C ILE A 76 15.01 -1.60 -4.49
N ALA A 77 15.50 -0.42 -4.09
CA ALA A 77 15.75 -0.10 -2.70
C ALA A 77 14.74 0.94 -2.20
N ILE A 78 14.28 0.80 -0.97
CA ILE A 78 13.39 1.77 -0.31
C ILE A 78 14.19 2.56 0.72
N LEU A 79 14.03 3.87 0.70
CA LEU A 79 14.38 4.79 1.77
C LEU A 79 13.05 5.29 2.35
N PRO A 80 12.61 4.74 3.50
CA PRO A 80 11.26 4.95 4.02
C PRO A 80 11.14 6.34 4.66
N LEU A 81 10.69 7.30 3.87
CA LEU A 81 10.55 8.71 4.29
C LEU A 81 9.10 9.11 4.51
N GLY A 82 8.14 8.18 4.45
CA GLY A 82 6.73 8.47 4.63
C GLY A 82 6.27 8.45 6.08
N THR A 83 4.95 8.63 6.25
CA THR A 83 4.27 8.57 7.53
C THR A 83 4.04 7.12 7.99
N ALA A 84 3.46 6.25 7.15
CA ALA A 84 3.18 4.85 7.49
C ALA A 84 4.34 3.91 7.13
N ASN A 85 4.75 3.91 5.86
CA ASN A 85 5.79 3.04 5.30
C ASN A 85 5.45 1.54 5.42
N ASN A 86 4.19 1.18 5.18
CA ASN A 86 3.68 -0.20 5.26
C ASN A 86 4.49 -1.19 4.41
N ILE A 87 4.89 -0.78 3.19
CA ILE A 87 5.67 -1.64 2.28
C ILE A 87 7.05 -1.91 2.88
N SER A 88 7.73 -0.88 3.38
CA SER A 88 9.07 -1.03 3.96
C SER A 88 9.02 -1.86 5.25
N LYS A 89 8.01 -1.63 6.10
CA LYS A 89 7.78 -2.42 7.33
C LYS A 89 7.58 -3.89 7.04
N THR A 90 6.72 -4.24 6.07
CA THR A 90 6.48 -5.63 5.65
C THR A 90 7.77 -6.31 5.14
N LEU A 91 8.64 -5.53 4.51
CA LEU A 91 9.94 -6.01 4.00
C LEU A 91 11.05 -6.02 5.06
N GLY A 92 10.79 -5.59 6.30
CA GLY A 92 11.80 -5.48 7.35
C GLY A 92 12.82 -4.35 7.11
N ILE A 93 12.40 -3.27 6.46
CA ILE A 93 13.24 -2.11 6.13
C ILE A 93 12.87 -0.97 7.10
N ASP A 94 13.57 -0.90 8.23
CA ASP A 94 13.30 0.02 9.35
C ASP A 94 14.56 0.69 9.94
N ASP A 95 15.73 0.56 9.29
CA ASP A 95 16.98 1.17 9.75
C ASP A 95 17.16 2.63 9.26
N SER A 96 18.15 3.32 9.82
CA SER A 96 18.62 4.63 9.37
C SER A 96 19.01 4.63 7.88
N LEU A 97 18.81 5.77 7.21
CA LEU A 97 19.12 5.91 5.78
C LEU A 97 20.58 5.61 5.49
N GLU A 98 21.49 6.03 6.37
CA GLU A 98 22.92 5.77 6.26
C GLU A 98 23.21 4.26 6.27
N ASN A 99 22.62 3.51 7.19
CA ASN A 99 22.78 2.05 7.27
C ASN A 99 22.17 1.35 6.05
N LEU A 100 20.96 1.75 5.65
CA LEU A 100 20.31 1.20 4.46
C LEU A 100 21.17 1.42 3.20
N ILE A 101 21.62 2.66 2.95
CA ILE A 101 22.44 3.01 1.78
C ILE A 101 23.75 2.21 1.77
N THR A 102 24.46 2.16 2.90
CA THR A 102 25.74 1.45 2.99
C THR A 102 25.58 -0.07 2.88
N GLY A 103 24.44 -0.61 3.33
CA GLY A 103 24.13 -2.05 3.29
C GLY A 103 23.71 -2.59 1.92
N TRP A 104 23.27 -1.75 0.96
CA TRP A 104 22.73 -2.23 -0.32
C TRP A 104 23.67 -3.12 -1.13
N ALA A 105 24.98 -2.95 -1.01
CA ALA A 105 25.95 -3.78 -1.72
C ALA A 105 25.93 -5.26 -1.28
N SER A 106 25.52 -5.54 -0.04
CA SER A 106 25.42 -6.87 0.55
C SER A 106 23.97 -7.28 0.89
N ALA A 107 22.99 -6.44 0.57
CA ALA A 107 21.59 -6.68 0.86
C ALA A 107 21.09 -7.95 0.18
N ALA A 108 20.20 -8.66 0.87
CA ALA A 108 19.48 -9.76 0.26
C ALA A 108 18.48 -9.22 -0.76
N ARG A 109 18.17 -10.03 -1.77
CA ARG A 109 17.16 -9.71 -2.78
C ARG A 109 15.92 -10.54 -2.52
N ARG A 110 14.80 -9.88 -2.28
CA ARG A 110 13.50 -10.51 -2.03
C ARG A 110 12.62 -10.30 -3.26
N LYS A 111 12.11 -11.41 -3.81
CA LYS A 111 11.08 -11.35 -4.85
C LYS A 111 9.79 -10.82 -4.26
N PHE A 112 9.05 -10.09 -5.08
CA PHE A 112 7.80 -9.44 -4.69
C PHE A 112 6.80 -9.61 -5.83
N ASP A 113 5.68 -10.25 -5.50
CA ASP A 113 4.55 -10.50 -6.35
C ASP A 113 3.66 -9.26 -6.36
N VAL A 114 3.03 -8.99 -7.50
CA VAL A 114 2.19 -7.81 -7.68
C VAL A 114 0.74 -8.23 -7.85
N GLY A 115 -0.15 -7.57 -7.12
CA GLY A 115 -1.58 -7.75 -7.27
C GLY A 115 -2.07 -7.30 -8.63
N VAL A 116 -2.85 -8.15 -9.30
CA VAL A 116 -3.51 -7.87 -10.58
C VAL A 116 -5.01 -7.94 -10.36
N VAL A 117 -5.71 -6.89 -10.80
CA VAL A 117 -7.17 -6.82 -10.76
C VAL A 117 -7.67 -6.68 -12.19
N GLU A 118 -8.38 -7.70 -12.65
CA GLU A 118 -9.14 -7.63 -13.89
C GLU A 118 -10.58 -7.21 -13.59
N SER A 119 -11.07 -6.28 -14.39
CA SER A 119 -12.41 -5.72 -14.27
C SER A 119 -13.01 -5.49 -15.66
N PRO A 120 -14.33 -5.22 -15.77
CA PRO A 120 -14.96 -4.93 -17.06
C PRO A 120 -14.41 -3.70 -17.80
N TRP A 121 -13.67 -2.82 -17.11
CA TRP A 121 -13.13 -1.57 -17.64
C TRP A 121 -11.61 -1.59 -17.81
N GLY A 122 -10.96 -2.72 -17.52
CA GLY A 122 -9.54 -2.93 -17.75
C GLY A 122 -8.84 -3.64 -16.60
N THR A 123 -7.52 -3.74 -16.73
CA THR A 123 -6.63 -4.32 -15.73
C THR A 123 -5.90 -3.23 -14.97
N THR A 124 -5.84 -3.33 -13.65
CA THR A 124 -5.03 -2.49 -12.78
C THR A 124 -4.16 -3.34 -11.87
N HIS A 125 -3.13 -2.72 -11.28
CA HIS A 125 -2.22 -3.36 -10.36
C HIS A 125 -2.30 -2.71 -8.97
N PHE A 126 -2.13 -3.51 -7.93
CA PHE A 126 -1.94 -3.06 -6.56
C PHE A 126 -0.68 -3.70 -5.96
N ILE A 127 -0.05 -3.01 -5.02
CA ILE A 127 1.18 -3.45 -4.35
C ILE A 127 0.88 -3.82 -2.90
N GLU A 128 0.00 -3.07 -2.24
CA GLU A 128 -0.34 -3.22 -0.83
C GLU A 128 -1.57 -4.13 -0.65
N ALA A 129 -2.73 -3.63 -1.07
CA ALA A 129 -4.02 -4.29 -0.89
C ALA A 129 -5.09 -3.76 -1.85
N VAL A 130 -6.16 -4.55 -1.99
CA VAL A 130 -7.42 -4.14 -2.62
C VAL A 130 -8.58 -4.56 -1.72
N GLY A 131 -9.52 -3.66 -1.46
CA GLY A 131 -10.56 -3.93 -0.49
C GLY A 131 -11.82 -3.09 -0.62
N VAL A 132 -12.89 -3.60 -0.01
CA VAL A 132 -14.20 -2.96 0.11
C VAL A 132 -14.59 -2.84 1.57
N GLY A 133 -15.39 -1.83 1.87
CA GLY A 133 -15.99 -1.66 3.18
C GLY A 133 -15.66 -0.32 3.82
N MET A 134 -15.35 -0.36 5.11
CA MET A 134 -15.09 0.86 5.86
C MET A 134 -13.80 1.59 5.45
N PHE A 135 -12.76 0.87 5.01
CA PHE A 135 -11.47 1.51 4.66
C PHE A 135 -11.55 2.52 3.51
N PRO A 136 -12.11 2.20 2.33
CA PRO A 136 -12.26 3.18 1.26
C PRO A 136 -13.15 4.38 1.65
N GLN A 137 -14.07 4.22 2.61
CA GLN A 137 -14.89 5.32 3.14
C GLN A 137 -14.14 6.23 4.12
N MET A 138 -13.10 5.74 4.79
CA MET A 138 -12.26 6.53 5.71
C MET A 138 -11.32 7.47 4.96
N MET A 139 -10.71 6.98 3.88
CA MET A 139 -9.69 7.69 3.11
C MET A 139 -10.08 9.14 2.69
N PRO A 140 -11.29 9.44 2.16
CA PRO A 140 -11.66 10.80 1.76
C PRO A 140 -12.02 11.69 2.95
N LEU A 141 -12.51 11.10 4.06
CA LEU A 141 -12.80 11.82 5.31
C LEU A 141 -11.51 12.35 5.91
N VAL A 142 -10.52 11.47 6.05
CA VAL A 142 -9.19 11.81 6.56
C VAL A 142 -8.50 12.80 5.62
N SER A 143 -8.46 12.53 4.31
CA SER A 143 -7.85 13.44 3.34
C SER A 143 -8.43 14.85 3.40
N THR A 144 -9.75 14.97 3.57
CA THR A 144 -10.41 16.28 3.67
C THR A 144 -10.12 16.96 4.99
N ALA A 145 -10.19 16.23 6.10
CA ALA A 145 -9.98 16.79 7.43
C ALA A 145 -8.53 17.22 7.66
N LYS A 146 -7.56 16.55 7.02
CA LYS A 146 -6.15 16.94 7.01
C LYS A 146 -5.86 18.24 6.27
N LYS A 147 -6.73 18.72 5.37
CA LYS A 147 -6.47 19.95 4.61
C LYS A 147 -6.42 21.15 5.54
N GLY A 148 -5.22 21.70 5.70
CA GLY A 148 -4.98 22.84 6.60
C GLY A 148 -4.78 22.45 8.07
N HIS A 149 -4.72 21.15 8.39
CA HIS A 149 -4.24 20.66 9.68
C HIS A 149 -2.73 20.41 9.57
N GLY A 150 -1.96 21.03 10.45
CA GLY A 150 -0.53 20.75 10.61
C GLY A 150 -0.34 19.72 11.70
N PHE A 151 0.34 18.62 11.39
CA PHE A 151 0.78 17.64 12.37
C PHE A 151 2.18 18.01 12.87
N ALA A 152 2.45 17.82 14.17
CA ALA A 152 3.78 18.11 14.71
C ALA A 152 4.79 16.98 14.39
N SER A 153 4.29 15.77 14.13
CA SER A 153 5.07 14.60 13.74
C SER A 153 4.26 13.63 12.85
N SER A 154 4.95 12.67 12.23
CA SER A 154 4.30 11.56 11.53
C SER A 154 3.46 10.68 12.46
N ASN A 155 3.82 10.57 13.74
CA ASN A 155 3.06 9.79 14.71
C ASN A 155 1.73 10.45 15.04
N ASP A 156 1.71 11.78 15.21
CA ASP A 156 0.45 12.51 15.44
C ASP A 156 -0.51 12.36 14.24
N GLU A 157 0.05 12.28 13.03
CA GLU A 157 -0.74 12.03 11.81
C GLU A 157 -1.34 10.62 11.80
N LEU A 158 -0.57 9.60 12.21
CA LEU A 158 -1.05 8.22 12.31
C LEU A 158 -2.13 8.06 13.39
N GLU A 159 -1.93 8.66 14.56
CA GLU A 159 -2.91 8.63 15.66
C GLU A 159 -4.24 9.27 15.24
N TYR A 160 -4.16 10.39 14.52
CA TYR A 160 -5.34 11.04 13.96
C TYR A 160 -6.11 10.12 12.99
N ASP A 161 -5.40 9.45 12.09
CA ASP A 161 -5.99 8.53 11.12
C ASP A 161 -6.59 7.29 11.77
N LEU A 162 -5.90 6.73 12.78
CA LEU A 162 -6.38 5.61 13.58
C LEU A 162 -7.68 5.96 14.33
N GLU A 163 -7.77 7.15 14.93
CA GLU A 163 -8.97 7.60 15.62
C GLU A 163 -10.14 7.82 14.64
N ALA A 164 -9.87 8.37 13.45
CA ALA A 164 -10.87 8.50 12.40
C ALA A 164 -11.37 7.13 11.92
N PHE A 165 -10.46 6.16 11.73
CA PHE A 165 -10.79 4.81 11.33
C PHE A 165 -11.62 4.07 12.40
N LYS A 166 -11.24 4.19 13.68
CA LYS A 166 -12.01 3.67 14.82
C LYS A 166 -13.38 4.32 14.94
N THR A 167 -13.48 5.64 14.76
CA THR A 167 -14.77 6.34 14.75
C THR A 167 -15.66 5.83 13.63
N LEU A 168 -15.11 5.64 12.43
CA LEU A 168 -15.85 5.10 11.31
C LEU A 168 -16.32 3.67 11.57
N LEU A 169 -15.47 2.82 12.17
CA LEU A 169 -15.80 1.44 12.53
C LEU A 169 -17.18 1.40 13.19
N TYR A 170 -17.35 2.07 14.33
CA TYR A 170 -18.59 2.05 15.11
C TYR A 170 -19.82 2.66 14.43
N ASN A 171 -19.65 3.42 13.35
CA ASN A 171 -20.74 4.00 12.56
C ASN A 171 -21.00 3.24 11.25
N TYR A 172 -20.12 2.32 10.88
CA TYR A 172 -20.21 1.56 9.64
C TYR A 172 -21.16 0.37 9.76
N ARG A 173 -22.06 0.20 8.79
CA ARG A 173 -22.96 -0.97 8.73
C ARG A 173 -22.35 -2.04 7.81
N PRO A 174 -22.33 -3.32 8.22
CA PRO A 174 -21.86 -4.39 7.37
C PRO A 174 -22.61 -4.41 6.04
N GLN A 175 -21.90 -4.69 4.96
CA GLN A 175 -22.47 -4.79 3.62
C GLN A 175 -22.34 -6.21 3.09
N ALA A 176 -23.27 -6.59 2.21
CA ALA A 176 -23.28 -7.92 1.63
C ALA A 176 -22.41 -7.95 0.37
N TRP A 177 -21.48 -8.89 0.30
CA TRP A 177 -20.60 -9.10 -0.85
C TRP A 177 -20.57 -10.57 -1.24
N GLN A 178 -20.40 -10.80 -2.54
CA GLN A 178 -20.20 -12.14 -3.09
C GLN A 178 -18.70 -12.37 -3.26
N ILE A 179 -18.17 -13.38 -2.58
CA ILE A 179 -16.74 -13.62 -2.46
C ILE A 179 -16.48 -15.08 -2.77
N THR A 180 -15.57 -15.34 -3.69
CA THR A 180 -15.09 -16.71 -3.94
C THR A 180 -13.56 -16.68 -3.96
N LEU A 181 -12.93 -17.56 -3.18
CA LEU A 181 -11.48 -17.69 -3.12
C LEU A 181 -11.11 -19.12 -3.51
N ASP A 182 -10.35 -19.27 -4.59
CA ASP A 182 -9.96 -20.57 -5.16
C ASP A 182 -11.15 -21.54 -5.34
N GLY A 183 -12.32 -20.99 -5.69
CA GLY A 183 -13.56 -21.75 -5.91
C GLY A 183 -14.39 -22.04 -4.65
N GLN A 184 -13.91 -21.66 -3.46
CA GLN A 184 -14.67 -21.76 -2.21
C GLN A 184 -15.45 -20.47 -1.95
N ASP A 185 -16.74 -20.61 -1.59
CA ASP A 185 -17.63 -19.48 -1.30
C ASP A 185 -17.40 -18.93 0.11
N TYR A 186 -17.18 -17.61 0.17
CA TYR A 186 -17.05 -16.81 1.37
C TYR A 186 -18.03 -15.62 1.35
N SER A 187 -19.12 -15.72 0.60
CA SER A 187 -20.13 -14.66 0.52
C SER A 187 -20.77 -14.41 1.88
N GLY A 188 -20.94 -13.14 2.24
CA GLY A 188 -21.36 -12.78 3.60
C GLY A 188 -21.58 -11.29 3.79
N ARG A 189 -21.81 -10.90 5.05
CA ARG A 189 -21.91 -9.50 5.46
C ARG A 189 -20.69 -9.10 6.28
N TYR A 190 -19.97 -8.10 5.82
CA TYR A 190 -18.68 -7.72 6.41
C TYR A 190 -18.59 -6.20 6.60
N LEU A 191 -17.83 -5.79 7.61
CA LEU A 191 -17.40 -4.41 7.83
C LEU A 191 -16.25 -4.04 6.89
N LEU A 192 -15.37 -5.01 6.63
CA LEU A 192 -14.14 -4.87 5.87
C LEU A 192 -13.83 -6.19 5.17
N VAL A 193 -13.48 -6.13 3.89
CA VAL A 193 -12.89 -7.22 3.13
C VAL A 193 -11.66 -6.68 2.42
N GLU A 194 -10.49 -7.23 2.74
CA GLU A 194 -9.21 -6.80 2.18
C GLU A 194 -8.46 -8.00 1.60
N ALA A 195 -8.07 -7.94 0.33
CA ALA A 195 -7.11 -8.86 -0.25
C ALA A 195 -5.72 -8.26 -0.10
N MET A 196 -4.96 -8.79 0.85
CA MET A 196 -3.66 -8.25 1.26
C MET A 196 -2.53 -8.93 0.49
N ASN A 197 -1.59 -8.12 -0.01
CA ASN A 197 -0.28 -8.57 -0.47
C ASN A 197 0.82 -8.25 0.56
N ILE A 198 0.58 -7.26 1.44
CA ILE A 198 1.47 -6.88 2.54
C ILE A 198 0.74 -6.97 3.89
N GLN A 199 1.43 -6.72 5.01
CA GLN A 199 0.85 -6.97 6.34
C GLN A 199 -0.12 -5.88 6.82
N ASN A 200 0.12 -4.63 6.42
CA ASN A 200 -0.55 -3.45 6.95
C ASN A 200 -1.36 -2.71 5.88
N ILE A 201 -2.44 -2.05 6.31
CA ILE A 201 -3.15 -1.03 5.51
C ILE A 201 -3.14 0.33 6.23
N GLY A 202 -3.24 1.40 5.44
CA GLY A 202 -3.50 2.75 5.94
C GLY A 202 -2.52 3.19 7.04
N PRO A 203 -3.02 3.66 8.21
CA PRO A 203 -2.18 4.17 9.27
C PRO A 203 -1.55 3.04 10.11
N ASN A 204 -0.75 2.19 9.48
CA ASN A 204 -0.04 1.07 10.11
C ASN A 204 -0.94 -0.01 10.75
N ILE A 205 -2.17 -0.20 10.27
CA ILE A 205 -3.08 -1.20 10.84
C ILE A 205 -2.68 -2.57 10.29
N CYS A 206 -2.13 -3.45 11.13
CA CYS A 206 -1.76 -4.81 10.75
C CYS A 206 -2.98 -5.73 10.78
N VAL A 207 -3.43 -6.17 9.62
CA VAL A 207 -4.62 -7.05 9.49
C VAL A 207 -4.27 -8.44 8.97
N ALA A 208 -3.08 -8.60 8.37
CA ALA A 208 -2.57 -9.86 7.87
C ALA A 208 -1.10 -10.05 8.30
N PRO A 209 -0.83 -10.33 9.59
CA PRO A 209 0.54 -10.37 10.14
C PRO A 209 1.45 -11.43 9.50
N LEU A 210 0.87 -12.41 8.81
CA LEU A 210 1.60 -13.46 8.11
C LEU A 210 1.70 -13.25 6.60
N ALA A 211 1.18 -12.14 6.07
CA ALA A 211 1.29 -11.83 4.65
C ALA A 211 2.75 -11.73 4.22
N ASP A 212 3.09 -12.46 3.15
CA ASP A 212 4.40 -12.45 2.51
C ASP A 212 4.22 -12.12 1.03
N PRO A 213 4.64 -10.93 0.56
CA PRO A 213 4.45 -10.54 -0.83
C PRO A 213 5.25 -11.38 -1.82
N GLY A 214 6.08 -12.33 -1.40
CA GLY A 214 6.85 -13.19 -2.30
C GLY A 214 6.38 -14.65 -2.37
N ASP A 215 5.28 -15.01 -1.70
CA ASP A 215 4.89 -16.42 -1.51
C ASP A 215 3.77 -16.92 -2.44
N GLY A 216 3.30 -16.06 -3.36
CA GLY A 216 2.28 -16.39 -4.35
C GLY A 216 0.86 -16.53 -3.82
N HIS A 217 0.55 -16.03 -2.61
CA HIS A 217 -0.80 -16.04 -2.05
C HIS A 217 -1.25 -14.65 -1.64
N LEU A 218 -2.55 -14.40 -1.83
CA LEU A 218 -3.26 -13.31 -1.20
C LEU A 218 -3.69 -13.74 0.19
N ASP A 219 -3.60 -12.84 1.15
CA ASP A 219 -4.17 -12.98 2.49
C ASP A 219 -5.49 -12.19 2.53
N VAL A 220 -6.63 -12.89 2.43
CA VAL A 220 -7.95 -12.27 2.38
C VAL A 220 -8.52 -12.14 3.79
N VAL A 221 -8.54 -10.91 4.31
CA VAL A 221 -9.07 -10.56 5.63
C VAL A 221 -10.56 -10.28 5.53
N LEU A 222 -11.35 -10.92 6.40
CA LEU A 222 -12.80 -10.80 6.44
C LEU A 222 -13.23 -10.36 7.84
N ILE A 223 -13.57 -9.07 8.03
CA ILE A 223 -14.03 -8.57 9.34
C ILE A 223 -15.55 -8.51 9.36
N THR A 224 -16.16 -9.29 10.25
CA THR A 224 -17.60 -9.39 10.44
C THR A 224 -18.12 -8.37 11.47
N GLU A 225 -19.44 -8.26 11.60
CA GLU A 225 -20.08 -7.50 12.69
C GLU A 225 -19.69 -8.04 14.08
N GLU A 226 -19.50 -9.35 14.21
CA GLU A 226 -19.19 -10.01 15.48
C GLU A 226 -17.78 -9.65 15.97
N GLU A 227 -16.86 -9.34 15.05
CA GLU A 227 -15.48 -8.92 15.33
C GLU A 227 -15.35 -7.42 15.62
N ARG A 228 -16.44 -6.63 15.55
CA ARG A 228 -16.40 -5.17 15.72
C ARG A 228 -15.69 -4.72 16.99
N GLU A 229 -16.06 -5.29 18.14
CA GLU A 229 -15.48 -4.87 19.42
C GLU A 229 -14.02 -5.30 19.54
N THR A 230 -13.68 -6.50 19.07
CA THR A 230 -12.29 -6.98 18.98
C THR A 230 -11.45 -6.04 18.11
N PHE A 231 -11.98 -5.63 16.96
CA PHE A 231 -11.28 -4.72 16.05
C PHE A 231 -11.16 -3.32 16.66
N GLY A 232 -12.21 -2.80 17.29
CA GLY A 232 -12.19 -1.51 17.99
C GLY A 232 -11.20 -1.47 19.16
N GLN A 233 -11.08 -2.58 19.90
CA GLN A 233 -10.06 -2.73 20.95
C GLN A 233 -8.66 -2.79 20.35
N TYR A 234 -8.44 -3.53 19.26
CA TYR A 234 -7.16 -3.56 18.55
C TYR A 234 -6.73 -2.15 18.11
N LEU A 235 -7.62 -1.37 17.49
CA LEU A 235 -7.33 0.02 17.10
C LEU A 235 -6.99 0.91 18.32
N THR A 236 -7.61 0.66 19.47
CA THR A 236 -7.29 1.37 20.73
C THR A 236 -5.91 0.99 21.26
N ASN A 237 -5.51 -0.27 21.12
CA ASN A 237 -4.18 -0.73 21.49
C ASN A 237 -3.11 -0.09 20.59
N CYS A 238 -3.35 0.00 19.28
CA CYS A 238 -2.45 0.69 18.35
C CYS A 238 -2.22 2.15 18.73
N LEU A 239 -3.28 2.88 19.13
CA LEU A 239 -3.18 4.27 19.64
C LEU A 239 -2.34 4.38 20.92
N SER A 240 -2.18 3.28 21.65
CA SER A 240 -1.35 3.21 22.87
C SER A 240 0.04 2.61 22.61
N GLY A 241 0.38 2.32 21.35
CA GLY A 241 1.65 1.71 20.94
C GLY A 241 1.72 0.19 21.09
N ASP A 242 0.62 -0.49 21.41
CA ASP A 242 0.54 -1.96 21.42
C ASP A 242 0.08 -2.46 20.04
N GLU A 243 1.00 -3.06 19.31
CA GLU A 243 0.79 -3.57 17.95
C GLU A 243 0.37 -5.05 17.92
N THR A 244 0.05 -5.65 19.07
CA THR A 244 -0.39 -7.05 19.15
C THR A 244 -1.67 -7.26 18.34
N THR A 245 -1.59 -8.05 17.29
CA THR A 245 -2.72 -8.34 16.40
C THR A 245 -3.63 -9.40 17.00
N PRO A 246 -4.97 -9.21 16.94
CA PRO A 246 -5.90 -10.29 17.25
C PRO A 246 -5.92 -11.33 16.12
N ASP A 247 -6.47 -12.49 16.41
CA ASP A 247 -6.66 -13.58 15.44
C ASP A 247 -7.88 -13.28 14.55
N PHE A 248 -7.68 -12.41 13.55
CA PHE A 248 -8.70 -12.13 12.55
C PHE A 248 -8.90 -13.31 11.60
N THR A 249 -10.10 -13.42 11.02
CA THR A 249 -10.34 -14.39 9.95
C THR A 249 -9.55 -14.01 8.69
N VAL A 250 -8.45 -14.73 8.44
CA VAL A 250 -7.62 -14.60 7.23
C VAL A 250 -7.69 -15.87 6.40
N CYS A 251 -8.12 -15.75 5.14
CA CYS A 251 -8.19 -16.85 4.19
C CYS A 251 -7.10 -16.67 3.14
N ARG A 252 -6.22 -17.66 2.98
CA ARG A 252 -5.15 -17.62 1.97
C ARG A 252 -5.58 -18.28 0.67
N GLY A 253 -5.27 -17.66 -0.46
CA GLY A 253 -5.57 -18.23 -1.78
C GLY A 253 -4.94 -17.45 -2.92
N LYS A 254 -5.12 -17.92 -4.17
CA LYS A 254 -4.43 -17.37 -5.35
C LYS A 254 -5.34 -16.60 -6.29
N HIS A 255 -6.62 -16.93 -6.27
CA HIS A 255 -7.62 -16.34 -7.15
C HIS A 255 -8.86 -15.96 -6.35
N LEU A 256 -9.00 -14.66 -6.13
CA LEU A 256 -10.16 -14.06 -5.48
C LEU A 256 -11.11 -13.50 -6.55
N GLN A 257 -12.37 -13.87 -6.46
CA GLN A 257 -13.48 -13.24 -7.16
C GLN A 257 -14.27 -12.41 -6.18
N LEU A 258 -14.35 -11.11 -6.42
CA LEU A 258 -15.15 -10.19 -5.62
C LEU A 258 -16.23 -9.58 -6.50
N ARG A 259 -17.48 -9.97 -6.24
CA ARG A 259 -18.64 -9.36 -6.88
C ARG A 259 -19.34 -8.41 -5.92
N TRP A 260 -19.35 -7.13 -6.30
CA TRP A 260 -19.80 -6.03 -5.45
C TRP A 260 -20.83 -5.15 -6.17
N GLU A 261 -21.70 -4.49 -5.40
CA GLU A 261 -22.68 -3.53 -5.89
C GLU A 261 -22.63 -2.25 -5.05
N GLY A 262 -22.46 -1.09 -5.70
CA GLY A 262 -22.77 0.21 -5.12
C GLY A 262 -21.83 0.77 -4.03
N SER A 263 -20.82 0.02 -3.58
CA SER A 263 -19.83 0.48 -2.58
C SER A 263 -18.53 0.95 -3.23
N GLU A 264 -17.80 1.83 -2.52
CA GLU A 264 -16.45 2.26 -2.88
C GLU A 264 -15.48 1.09 -2.70
N ILE A 265 -14.49 1.00 -3.57
CA ILE A 265 -13.37 0.07 -3.51
C ILE A 265 -12.08 0.88 -3.56
N HIS A 266 -11.02 0.42 -2.92
CA HIS A 266 -9.68 1.00 -3.10
C HIS A 266 -8.71 0.00 -3.70
N PHE A 267 -7.70 0.54 -4.38
CA PHE A 267 -6.50 -0.16 -4.82
C PHE A 267 -5.31 0.63 -4.27
N ASP A 268 -4.55 0.04 -3.34
CA ASP A 268 -3.56 0.78 -2.55
C ASP A 268 -4.19 2.04 -1.91
N SER A 269 -3.61 3.21 -2.19
CA SER A 269 -4.07 4.53 -1.74
C SER A 269 -5.10 5.20 -2.68
N ASP A 270 -5.51 4.55 -3.77
CA ASP A 270 -6.46 5.11 -4.73
C ASP A 270 -7.88 4.60 -4.47
N ILE A 271 -8.85 5.51 -4.33
CA ILE A 271 -10.27 5.15 -4.19
C ILE A 271 -10.95 5.23 -5.54
N TRP A 272 -11.71 4.19 -5.84
CA TRP A 272 -12.64 4.16 -6.96
C TRP A 272 -14.05 4.34 -6.42
N ALA A 273 -14.48 5.60 -6.41
CA ALA A 273 -15.78 6.02 -5.91
C ALA A 273 -16.75 6.35 -7.06
N ALA A 274 -18.05 6.26 -6.78
CA ALA A 274 -19.09 6.41 -7.80
C ALA A 274 -19.15 7.78 -8.47
N ASN A 275 -18.37 8.76 -7.98
CA ASN A 275 -18.41 10.13 -8.43
C ASN A 275 -17.05 10.75 -8.77
N LYS A 276 -15.93 10.00 -8.67
CA LYS A 276 -14.60 10.49 -9.06
C LYS A 276 -13.74 9.31 -9.56
N THR A 277 -13.31 9.37 -10.82
CA THR A 277 -12.25 8.52 -11.33
C THR A 277 -11.15 9.40 -11.95
N PRO A 278 -9.86 9.05 -11.80
CA PRO A 278 -8.75 9.68 -12.51
C PRO A 278 -8.81 9.45 -14.03
N PHE A 279 -9.60 8.47 -14.46
CA PHE A 279 -9.87 8.17 -15.86
C PHE A 279 -11.18 8.83 -16.28
N GLU A 280 -11.12 10.06 -16.79
CA GLU A 280 -12.26 10.90 -17.20
C GLU A 280 -13.19 10.32 -18.29
N LYS A 281 -13.08 9.05 -18.69
CA LYS A 281 -13.89 8.47 -19.77
C LYS A 281 -14.80 7.31 -19.39
N VAL A 282 -14.66 6.70 -18.21
CA VAL A 282 -15.61 5.67 -17.73
C VAL A 282 -15.74 5.81 -16.22
N ASN A 283 -16.94 6.15 -15.76
CA ASN A 283 -17.31 6.03 -14.35
C ASN A 283 -17.99 4.66 -14.19
N PRO A 284 -17.27 3.63 -13.71
CA PRO A 284 -17.76 2.25 -13.71
C PRO A 284 -18.97 2.04 -12.79
N LEU A 285 -19.20 2.95 -11.85
CA LEU A 285 -20.32 2.89 -10.90
C LEU A 285 -21.58 3.62 -11.40
N LYS A 286 -21.53 4.27 -12.57
CA LYS A 286 -22.73 4.77 -13.28
C LYS A 286 -23.43 3.70 -14.13
N GLN A 287 -22.87 2.49 -14.21
CA GLN A 287 -23.52 1.35 -14.86
C GLN A 287 -24.22 0.52 -13.79
N ALA A 288 -25.56 0.45 -13.86
CA ALA A 288 -26.40 -0.30 -12.94
C ALA A 288 -26.24 -1.81 -13.19
N THR A 289 -25.20 -2.42 -12.63
CA THR A 289 -25.04 -3.88 -12.53
C THR A 289 -23.95 -4.21 -11.51
N PRO A 290 -24.09 -5.28 -10.72
CA PRO A 290 -23.01 -5.75 -9.87
C PRO A 290 -21.76 -6.03 -10.72
N VAL A 291 -20.62 -5.49 -10.30
CA VAL A 291 -19.33 -5.63 -10.98
C VAL A 291 -18.58 -6.80 -10.33
N THR A 292 -17.94 -7.63 -11.14
CA THR A 292 -17.07 -8.72 -10.67
C THR A 292 -15.63 -8.35 -10.96
N LEU A 293 -14.78 -8.46 -9.94
CA LEU A 293 -13.33 -8.35 -10.06
C LEU A 293 -12.72 -9.73 -9.95
N GLU A 294 -11.75 -9.99 -10.81
CA GLU A 294 -10.86 -11.14 -10.72
C GLU A 294 -9.52 -10.63 -10.19
N ILE A 295 -9.12 -11.12 -9.02
CA ILE A 295 -7.95 -10.63 -8.29
C ILE A 295 -6.97 -11.80 -8.14
N ARG A 296 -5.73 -11.58 -8.58
CA ARG A 296 -4.64 -12.56 -8.61
C ARG A 296 -3.29 -11.89 -8.32
N LEU A 297 -2.24 -12.69 -8.25
CA LEU A 297 -0.86 -12.21 -8.17
C LEU A 297 -0.09 -12.52 -9.47
N GLU A 298 0.68 -11.55 -9.94
CA GLU A 298 1.76 -11.73 -10.90
C GLU A 298 3.04 -12.06 -10.11
N PRO A 299 3.52 -13.31 -10.15
CA PRO A 299 4.61 -13.75 -9.31
C PRO A 299 5.93 -13.09 -9.72
N HIS A 300 6.69 -12.66 -8.73
CA HIS A 300 8.06 -12.15 -8.84
C HIS A 300 8.20 -10.98 -9.82
N ALA A 301 7.13 -10.19 -9.95
CA ALA A 301 7.04 -9.03 -10.85
C ALA A 301 8.00 -7.90 -10.46
N LEU A 302 8.45 -7.86 -9.21
CA LEU A 302 9.41 -6.92 -8.66
C LEU A 302 10.46 -7.64 -7.79
N GLU A 303 11.58 -6.96 -7.51
CA GLU A 303 12.64 -7.45 -6.63
C GLU A 303 13.14 -6.30 -5.74
N PHE A 304 13.08 -6.47 -4.42
CA PHE A 304 13.51 -5.47 -3.45
C PHE A 304 14.80 -5.88 -2.75
N LEU A 305 15.66 -4.89 -2.47
CA LEU A 305 16.78 -5.04 -1.55
C LEU A 305 16.25 -4.94 -0.12
N VAL A 306 16.53 -5.97 0.68
CA VAL A 306 16.16 -6.03 2.10
C VAL A 306 17.43 -6.20 2.96
N PRO A 307 17.47 -5.60 4.17
CA PRO A 307 18.54 -5.86 5.12
C PRO A 307 18.71 -7.37 5.38
N THR A 308 19.96 -7.77 5.63
CA THR A 308 20.33 -9.16 5.98
C THR A 308 20.25 -9.41 7.46
#